data_AF-A0A0Q7DVD9-F1
#
_entry.id   AF-A0A0Q7DVD9-F1
#
_cell.length_a   1.000
_cell.length_b   1.000
_cell.length_c   1.000
_cell.angle_alpha   90.00
_cell.angle_beta   90.00
_cell.angle_gamma   90.00
#
_symmetry.space_group_name_H-M   'P 1'
#
loop_
_entity.id
_entity.type
_entity.pdbx_description
1 polymer ?
#
loop_
_entity_poly.entity_id
_entity_poly.type
_entity_poly.pdbx_seq_one_letter_code
_entity_poly.pdbx_strand_id
1 'polypeptide(L)'
;MRLLIAAAALLLLGQPAFAQSFADPKALLEALYAGYMPPNDYPPDETGLQSERLNGLFEKDQQEANGEIGRIDFAPYINGQDYQISDLAIGEPYLAGGKAVVKVTFRNFDTPQELGFLLVNEDGWKIDDVWGGSADYSYDLLDILQSPLP
;
A
#
# COMPACT_ATOMS: atom_id res chain seq x y z
N MET A 1 -2.42 -60.50 -4.35
CA MET A 1 -2.35 -59.22 -3.61
C MET A 1 -2.31 -58.12 -4.65
N ARG A 2 -3.37 -57.37 -4.99
CA ARG A 2 -4.23 -56.46 -4.20
C ARG A 2 -3.44 -55.54 -3.27
N LEU A 3 -3.59 -54.24 -3.52
CA LEU A 3 -3.32 -53.01 -2.75
C LEU A 3 -2.31 -52.10 -3.47
N LEU A 4 -2.48 -50.79 -3.64
CA LEU A 4 -3.62 -49.85 -3.73
C LEU A 4 -2.97 -48.51 -4.15
N ILE A 5 -3.72 -47.70 -4.90
CA ILE A 5 -3.38 -46.35 -5.39
C ILE A 5 -3.17 -45.38 -4.21
N ALA A 6 -2.23 -44.44 -4.34
CA ALA A 6 -2.41 -43.08 -3.82
C ALA A 6 -1.47 -42.09 -4.52
N ALA A 7 -1.87 -41.63 -5.70
CA ALA A 7 -1.38 -40.35 -6.22
C ALA A 7 -2.01 -39.25 -5.37
N ALA A 8 -1.25 -38.70 -4.42
CA ALA A 8 -1.67 -37.53 -3.67
C ALA A 8 -1.53 -36.30 -4.59
N ALA A 9 -2.57 -36.02 -5.36
CA ALA A 9 -2.76 -34.73 -6.01
C ALA A 9 -3.01 -33.71 -4.91
N LEU A 10 -2.01 -32.88 -4.60
CA LEU A 10 -2.21 -31.66 -3.81
C LEU A 10 -3.08 -30.72 -4.66
N LEU A 11 -4.39 -30.73 -4.41
CA LEU A 11 -5.28 -29.66 -4.81
C LEU A 11 -4.90 -28.42 -3.98
N LEU A 12 -4.02 -27.60 -4.53
CA LEU A 12 -3.91 -26.19 -4.13
C LEU A 12 -5.23 -25.52 -4.54
N LEU A 13 -6.22 -25.59 -3.64
CA LEU A 13 -7.41 -24.77 -3.72
C LEU A 13 -6.93 -23.31 -3.65
N GLY A 14 -6.94 -22.63 -4.79
CA GLY A 14 -6.80 -21.18 -4.83
C GLY A 14 -7.90 -20.60 -3.94
N GLN A 15 -7.52 -20.12 -2.75
CA GLN A 15 -8.46 -19.44 -1.90
C GLN A 15 -8.88 -18.16 -2.63
N PRO A 16 -10.18 -17.85 -2.69
CA PRO A 16 -10.60 -16.54 -3.17
C PRO A 16 -9.89 -15.49 -2.32
N ALA A 17 -9.11 -14.63 -2.97
CA ALA A 17 -8.57 -13.43 -2.34
C ALA A 17 -9.77 -12.51 -2.05
N PHE A 18 -10.47 -12.78 -0.95
CA PHE A 18 -11.33 -11.78 -0.35
C PHE A 18 -10.43 -10.59 -0.06
N ALA A 19 -10.77 -9.42 -0.61
CA ALA A 19 -10.12 -8.18 -0.24
C ALA A 19 -10.08 -8.12 1.29
N GLN A 20 -8.89 -8.15 1.86
CA GLN A 20 -8.72 -8.20 3.30
C GLN A 20 -9.34 -6.94 3.88
N SER A 21 -10.42 -7.09 4.65
CA SER A 21 -11.01 -6.00 5.41
C SER A 21 -10.26 -5.87 6.73
N PHE A 22 -9.83 -4.65 7.04
CA PHE A 22 -9.09 -4.33 8.25
C PHE A 22 -10.02 -3.64 9.24
N ALA A 23 -10.20 -4.21 10.43
CA ALA A 23 -11.00 -3.61 11.49
C ALA A 23 -10.28 -2.45 12.22
N ASP A 24 -8.95 -2.41 12.11
CA ASP A 24 -8.06 -1.46 12.78
C ASP A 24 -7.16 -0.74 11.76
N PRO A 25 -7.00 0.61 11.83
CA PRO A 25 -6.19 1.33 10.86
C PRO A 25 -4.70 1.01 10.96
N LYS A 26 -4.20 0.67 12.16
CA LYS A 26 -2.80 0.29 12.34
C LYS A 26 -2.52 -1.07 11.70
N ALA A 27 -3.42 -2.04 11.86
CA ALA A 27 -3.33 -3.34 11.21
C ALA A 27 -3.28 -3.26 9.65
N LEU A 28 -3.96 -2.29 9.05
CA LEU A 28 -3.86 -2.02 7.60
C LEU A 28 -2.43 -1.63 7.21
N LEU A 29 -1.82 -0.69 7.93
CA LEU A 29 -0.46 -0.23 7.64
C LEU A 29 0.58 -1.30 7.99
N GLU A 30 0.35 -2.11 9.02
CA GLU A 30 1.18 -3.29 9.31
C GLU A 30 1.16 -4.28 8.13
N ALA A 31 0.00 -4.52 7.53
CA ALA A 31 -0.11 -5.39 6.36
C ALA A 31 0.56 -4.79 5.11
N LEU A 32 0.42 -3.48 4.88
CA LEU A 32 1.16 -2.78 3.82
C LEU A 32 2.68 -3.01 3.99
N TYR A 33 3.22 -2.69 5.16
CA TYR A 33 4.67 -2.76 5.37
C TYR A 33 5.20 -4.19 5.47
N ALA A 34 4.39 -5.16 5.91
CA ALA A 34 4.75 -6.57 5.83
C ALA A 34 5.02 -7.02 4.38
N GLY A 35 4.35 -6.42 3.40
CA GLY A 35 4.59 -6.68 1.98
C GLY A 35 5.99 -6.32 1.49
N TYR A 36 6.65 -5.35 2.12
CA TYR A 36 8.02 -4.93 1.79
C TYR A 36 9.11 -5.68 2.58
N MET A 37 8.73 -6.69 3.37
CA MET A 37 9.63 -7.44 4.26
C MET A 37 9.83 -8.88 3.78
N PRO A 38 10.95 -9.53 4.17
CA PRO A 38 11.15 -10.96 3.90
C PRO A 38 9.98 -11.81 4.42
N PRO A 39 9.56 -12.87 3.70
CA PRO A 39 10.21 -13.43 2.51
C PRO A 39 9.70 -12.85 1.16
N ASN A 40 9.04 -11.69 1.16
CA ASN A 40 8.50 -11.13 -0.07
C ASN A 40 9.62 -10.56 -0.95
N ASP A 41 9.68 -11.03 -2.20
CA ASP A 41 10.66 -10.58 -3.21
C ASP A 41 10.20 -9.34 -3.98
N TYR A 42 8.92 -8.95 -3.85
CA TYR A 42 8.29 -7.85 -4.56
C TYR A 42 7.41 -7.01 -3.62
N PRO A 43 7.16 -5.73 -3.94
CA PRO A 43 6.18 -4.91 -3.24
C PRO A 43 4.79 -5.58 -3.18
N PRO A 44 3.97 -5.25 -2.16
CA PRO A 44 2.61 -5.75 -2.07
C PRO A 44 1.75 -5.25 -3.25
N ASP A 45 0.71 -6.01 -3.59
CA ASP A 45 -0.42 -5.43 -4.34
C ASP A 45 -1.17 -4.46 -3.42
N GLU A 46 -1.14 -3.19 -3.78
CA GLU A 46 -1.71 -2.11 -2.99
C GLU A 46 -3.20 -1.90 -3.28
N THR A 47 -3.72 -2.42 -4.40
CA THR A 47 -5.11 -2.19 -4.86
C THR A 47 -6.13 -2.60 -3.79
N GLY A 48 -5.87 -3.71 -3.10
CA GLY A 48 -6.72 -4.21 -2.02
C GLY A 48 -6.63 -3.41 -0.71
N LEU A 49 -5.60 -2.57 -0.56
CA LEU A 49 -5.33 -1.75 0.63
C LEU A 49 -5.84 -0.31 0.46
N GLN A 50 -6.00 0.15 -0.78
CA GLN A 50 -6.41 1.51 -1.14
C GLN A 50 -7.92 1.70 -1.11
N SER A 51 -8.38 2.94 -0.88
CA SER A 51 -9.80 3.31 -0.94
C SER A 51 -10.31 3.23 -2.38
N GLU A 52 -11.63 3.10 -2.55
CA GLU A 52 -12.24 3.14 -3.89
C GLU A 52 -11.86 4.44 -4.63
N ARG A 53 -11.83 5.56 -3.89
CA ARG A 53 -11.46 6.87 -4.43
C ARG A 53 -10.01 6.93 -4.91
N LEU A 54 -9.07 6.41 -4.13
CA LEU A 54 -7.65 6.41 -4.49
C LEU A 54 -7.38 5.49 -5.68
N ASN A 55 -7.96 4.28 -5.69
CA ASN A 55 -7.90 3.37 -6.82
C ASN A 55 -8.42 4.04 -8.11
N GLY A 56 -9.56 4.73 -8.06
CA GLY A 56 -10.11 5.44 -9.21
C GLY A 56 -9.21 6.56 -9.75
N LEU A 57 -8.38 7.17 -8.91
CA LEU A 57 -7.39 8.16 -9.33
C LEU A 57 -6.20 7.53 -10.04
N PHE A 58 -5.69 6.40 -9.55
CA PHE A 58 -4.66 5.63 -10.25
C PHE A 58 -5.16 5.11 -11.61
N GLU A 59 -6.39 4.60 -11.67
CA GLU A 59 -7.00 4.16 -12.94
C GLU A 59 -7.11 5.31 -13.94
N LYS A 60 -7.57 6.49 -13.48
CA LYS A 60 -7.62 7.69 -14.31
C LYS A 60 -6.23 8.08 -14.82
N ASP A 61 -5.23 8.08 -13.95
CA ASP A 61 -3.86 8.44 -14.31
C ASP A 61 -3.30 7.51 -15.41
N GLN A 62 -3.48 6.19 -15.25
CA GLN A 62 -3.09 5.22 -16.27
C GLN A 62 -3.81 5.42 -17.61
N GLN A 63 -5.10 5.74 -17.58
CA GLN A 63 -5.88 6.01 -18.80
C GLN A 63 -5.40 7.26 -19.52
N GLU A 64 -5.12 8.33 -18.79
CA GLU A 64 -4.65 9.59 -19.36
C GLU A 64 -3.20 9.50 -19.85
N ALA A 65 -2.35 8.73 -19.17
CA ALA A 65 -0.97 8.48 -19.58
C ALA A 65 -0.86 7.67 -20.88
N ASN A 66 -1.89 6.88 -21.24
CA ASN A 66 -1.99 6.19 -22.53
C ASN A 66 -0.72 5.37 -22.91
N GLY A 67 -0.17 4.64 -21.94
CA GLY A 67 1.02 3.79 -22.11
C GLY A 67 2.35 4.51 -21.86
N GLU A 68 2.33 5.81 -21.60
CA GLU A 68 3.46 6.57 -21.07
C GLU A 68 3.49 6.53 -19.54
N ILE A 69 4.48 7.20 -18.94
CA ILE A 69 4.56 7.41 -17.50
C ILE A 69 3.45 8.38 -17.07
N GLY A 70 2.69 8.02 -16.05
CA GLY A 70 1.65 8.87 -15.46
C GLY A 70 2.21 10.01 -14.60
N ARG A 71 1.38 10.56 -13.71
CA ARG A 71 1.78 11.66 -12.82
C ARG A 71 2.78 11.27 -11.76
N ILE A 72 2.81 9.99 -11.41
CA ILE A 72 3.69 9.45 -10.38
C ILE A 72 4.64 8.44 -10.99
N ASP A 73 5.94 8.67 -10.78
CA ASP A 73 7.03 7.86 -11.31
C ASP A 73 7.84 7.18 -10.20
N PHE A 74 7.36 7.18 -8.95
CA PHE A 74 7.98 6.56 -7.77
C PHE A 74 6.94 5.83 -6.91
N ALA A 75 7.38 4.97 -5.99
CA ALA A 75 6.48 4.31 -5.05
C ALA A 75 6.22 5.21 -3.82
N PRO A 76 4.97 5.69 -3.63
CA PRO A 76 4.68 6.71 -2.62
C PRO A 76 4.85 6.20 -1.19
N TYR A 77 4.42 4.97 -0.90
CA TYR A 77 4.45 4.43 0.47
C TYR A 77 5.86 4.13 1.03
N ILE A 78 6.88 4.19 0.18
CA ILE A 78 8.30 4.08 0.54
C ILE A 78 9.11 5.35 0.23
N ASN A 79 8.49 6.33 -0.44
CA ASN A 79 9.12 7.54 -0.96
C ASN A 79 10.41 7.23 -1.76
N GLY A 80 10.31 6.38 -2.78
CA GLY A 80 11.47 5.98 -3.58
C GLY A 80 11.16 5.03 -4.73
N GLN A 81 12.20 4.70 -5.50
CA GLN A 81 12.13 3.73 -6.61
C GLN A 81 12.49 2.32 -6.16
N ASP A 82 13.50 2.22 -5.29
CA ASP A 82 13.96 0.98 -4.68
C ASP A 82 13.70 1.04 -3.16
N TYR A 83 13.67 -0.12 -2.52
CA TYR A 83 13.46 -0.22 -1.09
C TYR A 83 14.45 -1.12 -0.36
N GLN A 84 14.84 -0.68 0.82
CA GLN A 84 15.37 -1.52 1.90
C GLN A 84 14.84 -0.96 3.23
N ILE A 85 13.72 -1.48 3.70
CA ILE A 85 13.03 -0.93 4.89
C ILE A 85 13.65 -1.47 6.18
N SER A 86 13.96 -0.58 7.11
CA SER A 86 14.38 -0.89 8.47
C SER A 86 13.83 0.14 9.46
N ASP A 87 13.95 -0.13 10.76
CA ASP A 87 13.51 0.76 11.85
C ASP A 87 12.05 1.24 11.71
N LEU A 88 11.16 0.38 11.19
CA LEU A 88 9.76 0.68 11.00
C LEU A 88 9.05 0.92 12.34
N ALA A 89 8.36 2.05 12.44
CA ALA A 89 7.45 2.37 13.52
C ALA A 89 6.15 2.97 12.95
N ILE A 90 5.03 2.36 13.32
CA ILE A 90 3.68 2.83 12.98
C ILE A 90 3.07 3.43 14.25
N GLY A 91 2.75 4.72 14.19
CA GLY A 91 2.19 5.47 15.29
C GLY A 91 0.76 5.06 15.65
N GLU A 92 0.28 5.55 16.79
CA GLU A 92 -1.12 5.35 17.18
C GLU A 92 -2.06 6.19 16.30
N PRO A 93 -3.14 5.61 15.75
CA PRO A 93 -4.06 6.35 14.91
C PRO A 93 -4.81 7.46 15.64
N TYR A 94 -4.87 8.64 15.05
CA TYR A 94 -5.82 9.68 15.45
C TYR A 94 -7.14 9.50 14.69
N LEU A 95 -8.21 9.15 15.41
CA LEU A 95 -9.52 8.82 14.84
C LEU A 95 -10.48 10.01 14.90
N ALA A 96 -11.11 10.34 13.77
CA ALA A 96 -12.17 11.36 13.70
C ALA A 96 -13.12 11.10 12.52
N GLY A 97 -14.42 10.97 12.80
CA GLY A 97 -15.47 10.97 11.77
C GLY A 97 -15.33 9.89 10.69
N GLY A 98 -14.95 8.67 11.06
CA GLY A 98 -14.74 7.57 10.10
C GLY A 98 -13.40 7.63 9.33
N LYS A 99 -12.51 8.55 9.74
CA LYS A 99 -11.16 8.68 9.23
C LYS A 99 -10.13 8.42 10.32
N ALA A 100 -8.93 8.03 9.92
CA ALA A 100 -7.77 7.95 10.78
C ALA A 100 -6.58 8.67 10.14
N VAL A 101 -5.80 9.37 10.94
CA VAL A 101 -4.49 9.86 10.53
C VAL A 101 -3.42 9.09 11.29
N VAL A 102 -2.46 8.52 10.57
CA VAL A 102 -1.37 7.74 11.16
C VAL A 102 -0.04 8.26 10.66
N LYS A 103 0.91 8.43 11.57
CA LYS A 103 2.30 8.73 11.22
C LYS A 103 3.10 7.45 11.16
N VAL A 104 3.88 7.27 10.10
CA VAL A 104 4.80 6.14 9.94
C VAL A 104 6.21 6.66 9.75
N THR A 105 7.16 6.09 10.47
CA THR A 105 8.59 6.40 10.31
C THR A 105 9.37 5.11 10.04
N PHE A 106 10.36 5.18 9.18
CA PHE A 106 11.26 4.07 8.87
C PHE A 106 12.55 4.61 8.25
N ARG A 107 13.50 3.74 7.97
CA ARG A 107 14.59 4.02 7.04
C ARG A 107 14.33 3.29 5.74
N ASN A 108 14.48 3.99 4.62
CA ASN A 108 14.65 3.37 3.32
C ASN A 108 16.13 3.46 2.94
N PHE A 109 16.84 2.33 2.89
CA PHE A 109 18.30 2.28 2.93
C PHE A 109 18.83 3.10 4.13
N ASP A 110 19.74 4.04 3.89
CA ASP A 110 20.30 4.91 4.95
C ASP A 110 19.48 6.19 5.18
N THR A 111 18.41 6.40 4.40
CA THR A 111 17.63 7.64 4.42
C THR A 111 16.43 7.52 5.36
N PRO A 112 16.32 8.36 6.41
CA PRO A 112 15.15 8.37 7.27
C PRO A 112 13.92 8.90 6.51
N GLN A 113 12.78 8.26 6.73
CA GLN A 113 11.48 8.59 6.14
C GLN A 113 10.49 8.88 7.26
N GLU A 114 9.65 9.90 7.04
CA GLU A 114 8.46 10.18 7.84
C GLU A 114 7.30 10.43 6.87
N LEU A 115 6.31 9.54 6.90
CA LEU A 115 5.11 9.61 6.07
C LEU A 115 3.87 9.80 6.95
N GLY A 116 2.94 10.62 6.49
CA GLY A 116 1.61 10.72 7.05
C GLY A 116 0.60 10.01 6.15
N PHE A 117 -0.30 9.25 6.75
CA PHE A 117 -1.34 8.51 6.05
C PHE A 117 -2.72 9.03 6.46
N LEU A 118 -3.58 9.25 5.48
CA LEU A 118 -5.02 9.37 5.69
C LEU A 118 -5.66 8.04 5.37
N LEU A 119 -6.42 7.51 6.33
CA LEU A 119 -7.18 6.28 6.18
C LEU A 119 -8.67 6.57 6.33
N VAL A 120 -9.49 5.84 5.56
CA VAL A 120 -10.96 5.93 5.61
C VAL A 120 -11.56 4.55 5.88
N ASN A 121 -12.73 4.52 6.50
CA ASN A 121 -13.47 3.28 6.72
C ASN A 121 -14.54 3.09 5.62
N GLU A 122 -14.32 2.11 4.74
CA GLU A 122 -15.21 1.68 3.66
C GLU A 122 -15.57 0.20 3.89
N ASP A 123 -16.30 -0.08 4.97
CA ASP A 123 -16.54 -1.45 5.50
C ASP A 123 -15.25 -2.20 5.83
N GLY A 124 -14.25 -1.43 6.27
CA GLY A 124 -12.87 -1.82 6.52
C GLY A 124 -11.95 -0.61 6.29
N TRP A 125 -10.85 -0.52 7.02
CA TRP A 125 -9.89 0.56 6.82
C TRP A 125 -9.17 0.42 5.49
N LYS A 126 -9.05 1.55 4.79
CA LYS A 126 -8.38 1.72 3.49
C LYS A 126 -7.46 2.94 3.50
N ILE A 127 -6.39 2.88 2.72
CA ILE A 127 -5.48 3.99 2.46
C ILE A 127 -6.15 4.95 1.49
N ASP A 128 -6.34 6.19 1.90
CA ASP A 128 -7.03 7.22 1.13
C ASP A 128 -6.08 8.31 0.64
N ASP A 129 -4.95 8.48 1.33
CA ASP A 129 -3.87 9.38 0.97
C ASP A 129 -2.57 9.02 1.69
N VAL A 130 -1.44 9.47 1.13
CA VAL A 130 -0.14 9.50 1.79
C VAL A 130 0.61 10.78 1.39
N TRP A 131 1.23 11.41 2.37
CA TRP A 131 2.13 12.55 2.14
C TRP A 131 3.46 12.32 2.84
N GLY A 132 4.50 12.94 2.31
CA GLY A 132 5.86 12.80 2.83
C GLY A 132 6.86 13.65 2.06
N GLY A 133 8.12 13.24 2.12
CA GLY A 133 9.22 13.89 1.42
C GLY A 133 10.48 13.99 2.27
N SER A 134 11.27 15.01 1.99
CA SER A 134 12.49 15.36 2.73
C SER A 134 12.52 16.85 3.06
N ALA A 135 13.66 17.37 3.52
CA ALA A 135 13.81 18.81 3.74
C ALA A 135 13.70 19.64 2.44
N ASP A 136 14.03 19.02 1.29
CA ASP A 136 14.17 19.71 0.01
C ASP A 136 12.95 19.53 -0.90
N TYR A 137 12.05 18.59 -0.59
CA TYR A 137 10.81 18.38 -1.32
C TYR A 137 9.73 17.77 -0.43
N SER A 138 8.47 18.00 -0.78
CA SER A 138 7.33 17.32 -0.20
C SER A 138 6.41 16.83 -1.31
N TYR A 139 5.65 15.79 -1.03
CA TYR A 139 4.59 15.33 -1.91
C TYR A 139 3.33 14.97 -1.10
N ASP A 140 2.20 15.03 -1.79
CA ASP A 140 0.90 14.54 -1.35
C ASP A 140 0.33 13.74 -2.54
N LEU A 141 -0.02 12.47 -2.30
CA LEU A 141 -0.34 11.54 -3.38
C LEU A 141 -1.63 11.95 -4.09
N LEU A 142 -2.63 12.43 -3.35
CA LEU A 142 -3.86 12.91 -3.95
C LEU A 142 -3.64 14.17 -4.78
N ASP A 143 -2.87 15.13 -4.28
CA ASP A 143 -2.57 16.35 -5.02
C ASP A 143 -1.84 16.01 -6.33
N ILE A 144 -0.89 15.07 -6.30
CA ILE A 144 -0.22 14.56 -7.50
C ILE A 144 -1.27 14.01 -8.46
N LEU A 145 -2.06 13.01 -8.07
CA LEU A 145 -2.98 12.29 -8.95
C LEU A 145 -4.14 13.17 -9.45
N GLN A 146 -4.49 14.24 -8.75
CA GLN A 146 -5.55 15.18 -9.15
C GLN A 146 -5.06 16.31 -10.06
N SER A 147 -3.74 16.54 -10.12
CA SER A 147 -3.16 17.57 -10.97
C SER A 147 -3.37 17.30 -12.46
N PRO A 148 -3.21 18.28 -13.36
CA PRO A 148 -3.12 17.99 -14.80
C PRO A 148 -1.94 17.05 -15.09
N LEU A 149 -2.08 16.17 -16.08
CA LEU A 149 -0.96 15.36 -16.58
C LEU A 149 0.11 16.32 -17.15
N PRO A 150 1.41 16.14 -16.81
CA PRO A 150 2.49 17.03 -17.24
C PRO A 150 2.77 17.02 -18.74
#